data_AF-A0A8T2T2K1-F1
#
_entry.id   AF-A0A8T2T2K1-F1
#
_cell.length_a   1.000
_cell.length_b   1.000
_cell.length_c   1.000
_cell.angle_alpha   90.00
_cell.angle_beta   90.00
_cell.angle_gamma   90.00
#
_symmetry.space_group_name_H-M   'P 1'
#
loop_
_entity.id
_entity.type
_entity.pdbx_description
1 polymer ?
#
loop_
_entity_poly.entity_id
_entity_poly.type
_entity_poly.pdbx_seq_one_letter_code
_entity_poly.pdbx_strand_id
1 'polypeptide(L)'
;MRGYGDSSAPEGANNYTYLHIVGDLIGLLDALKVEKAFVVGHDWGAMVSWQLVIFRPDRVIALANLSVYYSPRNPNGSMVTLMRKYSGGKHYMCKFQVGGKILSNLLEFNKLTKRTCELVECSSQNVALILHRT
;
A
#
# COMPACT_ATOMS: atom_id res chain seq x y z
N MET A 1 -7.56 7.05 -1.13
CA MET A 1 -6.88 5.89 -1.75
C MET A 1 -7.87 4.72 -1.69
N ARG A 2 -7.92 3.86 -2.71
CA ARG A 2 -8.75 2.64 -2.68
C ARG A 2 -8.55 1.89 -1.35
N GLY A 3 -9.63 1.55 -0.66
CA GLY A 3 -9.60 0.87 0.65
C GLY A 3 -9.43 1.78 1.87
N TYR A 4 -9.52 3.11 1.74
CA TYR A 4 -9.35 4.04 2.85
C TYR A 4 -10.54 4.99 3.02
N GLY A 5 -10.97 5.18 4.27
CA GLY A 5 -12.03 6.12 4.64
C GLY A 5 -13.30 5.87 3.83
N ASP A 6 -13.84 6.94 3.24
CA ASP A 6 -15.06 6.87 2.41
C ASP A 6 -14.80 6.38 0.97
N SER A 7 -13.56 5.99 0.63
CA SER A 7 -13.28 5.37 -0.67
C SER A 7 -13.68 3.89 -0.66
N SER A 8 -14.18 3.39 -1.80
CA SER A 8 -14.52 1.98 -1.97
C SER A 8 -13.38 1.04 -1.57
N ALA A 9 -13.74 -0.08 -0.94
CA ALA A 9 -12.82 -1.13 -0.48
C ALA A 9 -13.18 -2.49 -1.12
N PRO A 10 -12.87 -2.73 -2.41
CA PRO A 10 -13.20 -3.99 -3.07
C PRO A 10 -12.59 -5.20 -2.36
N GLU A 11 -13.31 -6.30 -2.28
CA GLU A 11 -12.82 -7.53 -1.63
C GLU A 11 -11.65 -8.16 -2.39
N GLY A 12 -10.73 -8.79 -1.65
CA GLY A 12 -9.62 -9.56 -2.22
C GLY A 12 -8.38 -8.74 -2.56
N ALA A 13 -7.21 -9.25 -2.17
CA ALA A 13 -5.93 -8.56 -2.30
C ALA A 13 -5.55 -8.20 -3.75
N ASN A 14 -6.01 -8.99 -4.73
CA ASN A 14 -5.72 -8.77 -6.15
C ASN A 14 -6.38 -7.49 -6.71
N ASN A 15 -7.33 -6.89 -5.99
CA ASN A 15 -7.94 -5.61 -6.36
C ASN A 15 -7.15 -4.38 -5.89
N TYR A 16 -5.97 -4.56 -5.28
CA TYR A 16 -5.12 -3.47 -4.77
C TYR A 16 -3.75 -3.41 -5.47
N THR A 17 -3.63 -3.97 -6.68
CA THR A 17 -2.39 -3.84 -7.45
C THR A 17 -2.14 -2.40 -7.86
N TYR A 18 -0.88 -2.06 -8.18
CA TYR A 18 -0.54 -0.73 -8.69
C TYR A 18 -1.37 -0.32 -9.92
N LEU A 19 -1.72 -1.27 -10.79
CA LEU A 19 -2.53 -0.98 -11.98
C LEU A 19 -3.94 -0.49 -11.61
N HIS A 20 -4.56 -1.11 -10.60
CA HIS A 20 -5.88 -0.68 -10.13
C HIS A 20 -5.82 0.72 -9.53
N ILE A 21 -4.87 0.96 -8.62
CA ILE A 21 -4.78 2.23 -7.92
C ILE A 21 -4.37 3.37 -8.87
N VAL A 22 -3.43 3.12 -9.79
CA VAL A 22 -3.09 4.08 -10.84
C VAL A 22 -4.30 4.34 -11.74
N GLY A 23 -5.06 3.30 -12.10
CA GLY A 23 -6.31 3.43 -12.83
C GLY A 23 -7.32 4.34 -12.13
N ASP A 24 -7.50 4.18 -10.81
CA ASP A 24 -8.37 5.04 -10.01
C ASP A 24 -7.91 6.51 -10.04
N LEU A 25 -6.59 6.76 -9.94
CA LEU A 25 -6.05 8.12 -9.99
C LEU A 25 -6.27 8.78 -11.36
N ILE A 26 -6.10 8.01 -12.44
CA ILE A 26 -6.37 8.49 -13.80
C ILE A 26 -7.85 8.77 -13.99
N GLY A 27 -8.72 7.84 -13.57
CA GLY A 27 -10.17 8.03 -13.62
C GLY A 27 -10.63 9.23 -12.81
N LEU A 28 -9.99 9.51 -11.67
CA LEU A 28 -10.25 10.70 -10.87
C LEU A 28 -9.89 11.98 -11.63
N LEU A 29 -8.71 12.05 -12.26
CA LEU A 29 -8.32 13.20 -13.08
C LEU A 29 -9.29 13.42 -14.25
N ASP A 30 -9.71 12.34 -14.91
CA ASP A 30 -10.66 12.40 -16.02
C ASP A 30 -12.04 12.90 -15.56
N ALA A 31 -12.55 12.40 -14.43
CA ALA A 31 -13.82 12.84 -13.85
C ALA A 31 -13.80 14.33 -13.44
N LEU A 32 -12.64 14.82 -12.96
CA LEU A 32 -12.42 16.22 -12.63
C LEU A 32 -12.07 17.09 -13.84
N LYS A 33 -11.95 16.50 -15.04
CA LYS A 33 -11.52 17.16 -16.29
C LYS A 33 -10.16 17.84 -16.17
N VAL A 34 -9.24 17.23 -15.43
CA VAL A 34 -7.86 17.69 -15.26
C VAL A 34 -6.94 16.89 -16.18
N GLU A 35 -6.27 17.58 -17.09
CA GLU A 35 -5.36 16.95 -18.04
C GLU A 35 -4.09 16.45 -17.35
N LYS A 36 -3.43 17.28 -16.53
CA LYS A 36 -2.21 16.93 -15.80
C LYS A 36 -2.22 17.52 -14.39
N ALA A 37 -1.53 16.88 -13.46
CA ALA A 37 -1.43 17.35 -12.08
C ALA A 37 0.02 17.37 -11.57
N PHE A 38 0.28 18.25 -10.60
CA PHE A 38 1.41 18.08 -9.68
C PHE A 38 1.06 16.99 -8.69
N VAL A 39 1.95 16.02 -8.49
CA VAL A 39 1.70 14.86 -7.64
C VAL A 39 2.61 14.92 -6.43
N VAL A 40 2.04 14.71 -5.25
CA VAL A 40 2.79 14.58 -4.00
C VAL A 40 2.45 13.23 -3.37
N GLY A 41 3.45 12.42 -3.07
CA GLY A 41 3.29 11.09 -2.47
C GLY A 41 4.04 10.96 -1.15
N HIS A 42 3.44 10.22 -0.21
CA HIS A 42 4.04 9.88 1.08
C HIS A 42 3.77 8.40 1.40
N ASP A 43 4.79 7.69 1.91
CA ASP A 43 4.67 6.26 2.30
C ASP A 43 4.12 5.37 1.17
N TRP A 44 3.02 4.64 1.36
CA TRP A 44 2.35 3.89 0.29
C TRP A 44 1.91 4.78 -0.88
N GLY A 45 1.50 6.02 -0.60
CA GLY A 45 1.19 7.01 -1.63
C GLY A 45 2.42 7.38 -2.46
N ALA A 46 3.62 7.38 -1.88
CA ALA A 46 4.87 7.60 -2.62
C ALA A 46 5.21 6.42 -3.53
N MET A 47 4.96 5.17 -3.08
CA MET A 47 5.12 4.01 -3.96
C MET A 47 4.17 4.07 -5.16
N VAL A 48 2.92 4.45 -4.94
CA VAL A 48 1.91 4.58 -6.01
C VAL A 48 2.22 5.74 -6.94
N SER A 49 2.66 6.89 -6.44
CA SER A 49 2.99 8.04 -7.28
C SER A 49 4.19 7.78 -8.20
N TRP A 50 5.18 6.98 -7.75
CA TRP A 50 6.24 6.50 -8.63
C TRP A 50 5.68 5.68 -9.79
N GLN A 51 4.73 4.77 -9.51
CA GLN A 51 4.10 3.96 -10.56
C GLN A 51 3.23 4.82 -11.49
N LEU A 52 2.54 5.84 -10.97
CA LEU A 52 1.75 6.76 -11.78
C LEU A 52 2.63 7.47 -12.84
N VAL A 53 3.79 8.00 -12.44
CA VAL A 53 4.71 8.66 -13.39
C VAL A 53 5.33 7.67 -14.38
N ILE A 54 5.58 6.42 -13.97
CA ILE A 54 6.12 5.40 -14.88
C ILE A 54 5.09 4.99 -15.93
N PHE A 55 3.84 4.75 -15.52
CA PHE A 55 2.80 4.28 -16.44
C PHE A 55 2.14 5.40 -17.24
N ARG A 56 2.00 6.60 -16.65
CA ARG A 56 1.28 7.75 -17.22
C ARG A 56 2.04 9.06 -17.02
N PRO A 57 3.28 9.17 -17.55
CA PRO A 57 4.05 10.42 -17.48
C PRO A 57 3.33 11.57 -18.19
N ASP A 58 2.46 11.27 -19.16
CA ASP A 58 1.61 12.22 -19.86
C ASP A 58 0.65 12.99 -18.95
N ARG A 59 0.34 12.46 -17.76
CA ARG A 59 -0.65 13.00 -16.81
C ARG A 59 -0.03 13.70 -15.60
N VAL A 60 1.30 13.79 -15.53
CA VAL A 60 2.00 14.37 -14.37
C VAL A 60 2.91 15.51 -14.80
N ILE A 61 2.76 16.66 -14.14
CA ILE A 61 3.57 17.86 -14.40
C ILE A 61 4.92 17.76 -13.67
N ALA A 62 4.87 17.45 -12.37
CA ALA A 62 6.04 17.13 -11.56
C ALA A 62 5.63 16.28 -10.35
N LEU A 63 6.61 15.63 -9.74
CA LEU A 63 6.43 14.71 -8.62
C LEU A 63 7.31 15.12 -7.43
N ALA A 64 6.72 15.21 -6.24
CA ALA A 64 7.42 15.31 -4.97
C ALA A 64 7.09 14.09 -4.10
N ASN A 65 8.10 13.30 -3.73
CA ASN A 65 7.92 12.12 -2.89
C ASN A 65 8.66 12.22 -1.57
N LEU A 66 7.98 11.75 -0.52
CA LEU A 66 8.43 11.79 0.86
C LEU A 66 8.50 10.38 1.44
N SER A 67 9.47 10.12 2.31
CA SER A 67 9.73 8.84 2.99
C SER A 67 10.26 7.72 2.10
N VAL A 68 9.64 7.44 0.94
CA VAL A 68 9.97 6.28 0.10
C VAL A 68 10.67 6.70 -1.19
N TYR A 69 11.96 6.35 -1.28
CA TYR A 69 12.77 6.60 -2.48
C TYR A 69 12.35 5.69 -3.64
N TYR A 70 12.66 6.11 -4.87
CA TYR A 70 12.45 5.28 -6.05
C TYR A 70 13.43 4.10 -6.08
N SER A 71 12.91 2.88 -6.05
CA SER A 71 13.69 1.67 -6.28
C SER A 71 13.18 0.94 -7.52
N PRO A 72 13.98 0.83 -8.59
CA PRO A 72 13.65 0.00 -9.75
C PRO A 72 13.35 -1.45 -9.34
N ARG A 73 12.51 -2.13 -10.13
CA ARG A 73 12.19 -3.54 -9.90
C ARG A 73 13.46 -4.39 -10.07
N ASN A 74 13.81 -5.14 -9.03
CA ASN A 74 14.87 -6.14 -9.11
C ASN A 74 14.30 -7.44 -9.73
N PRO A 75 14.78 -7.91 -10.89
CA PRO A 75 14.30 -9.15 -11.49
C PRO A 75 14.74 -10.39 -10.69
N ASN A 76 15.80 -10.28 -9.89
CA ASN A 76 16.44 -11.41 -9.20
C ASN A 76 15.91 -11.62 -7.77
N GLY A 77 14.94 -10.83 -7.31
CA GLY A 77 14.40 -11.00 -5.97
C GLY A 77 13.33 -9.98 -5.59
N SER A 78 12.51 -10.34 -4.61
CA SER A 78 11.49 -9.47 -4.04
C SER A 78 11.97 -8.78 -2.76
N MET A 79 11.30 -7.69 -2.38
CA MET A 79 11.51 -7.05 -1.08
C MET A 79 11.29 -8.03 0.08
N VAL A 80 10.34 -8.96 -0.06
CA VAL A 80 10.08 -10.00 0.95
C VAL A 80 11.26 -10.94 1.09
N THR A 81 11.86 -11.36 -0.03
CA THR A 81 13.08 -12.20 -0.04
C THR A 81 14.24 -11.47 0.63
N LEU A 82 14.42 -10.18 0.31
CA LEU A 82 15.43 -9.33 0.92
C LEU A 82 15.23 -9.23 2.44
N MET A 83 14.02 -8.90 2.87
CA MET A 83 13.70 -8.75 4.29
C MET A 83 13.83 -10.08 5.05
N ARG A 84 13.52 -11.22 4.43
CA ARG A 84 13.78 -12.53 5.05
C ARG A 84 15.27 -12.75 5.30
N LYS A 85 16.11 -12.42 4.32
CA LYS A 85 17.57 -12.54 4.43
C LYS A 85 18.14 -11.67 5.56
N TYR A 86 17.71 -10.41 5.66
CA TYR A 86 18.27 -9.48 6.64
C TYR A 86 17.66 -9.58 8.05
N SER A 87 16.36 -9.89 8.17
CA SER A 87 15.66 -9.90 9.46
C SER A 87 15.42 -11.29 10.04
N GLY A 88 15.86 -12.36 9.35
CA GLY A 88 15.52 -13.73 9.72
C GLY A 88 14.01 -13.99 9.68
N GLY A 89 13.27 -13.29 8.83
CA GLY A 89 11.81 -13.41 8.71
C GLY A 89 10.99 -12.73 9.82
N LYS A 90 11.64 -12.00 10.74
CA LYS A 90 10.95 -11.26 11.81
C LYS A 90 10.30 -9.96 11.33
N HIS A 91 10.74 -9.43 10.19
CA HIS A 91 10.17 -8.21 9.61
C HIS A 91 8.69 -8.40 9.25
N TYR A 92 7.84 -7.39 9.49
CA TYR A 92 6.40 -7.50 9.29
C TYR A 92 6.04 -7.92 7.85
N MET A 93 6.74 -7.37 6.85
CA MET A 93 6.57 -7.76 5.44
C MET A 93 6.68 -9.27 5.21
N CYS A 94 7.49 -9.98 6.00
CA CYS A 94 7.63 -11.44 5.90
C CYS A 94 6.47 -12.20 6.55
N LYS A 95 5.88 -11.63 7.61
CA LYS A 95 4.78 -12.23 8.37
C LYS A 95 3.46 -12.20 7.58
N PHE A 96 3.18 -11.09 6.89
CA PHE A 96 1.93 -10.87 6.16
C PHE A 96 1.90 -11.45 4.73
N GLN A 97 2.57 -12.57 4.48
CA GLN A 97 2.64 -13.20 3.13
C GLN A 97 1.66 -14.36 2.94
N VAL A 98 1.14 -14.94 4.04
CA VAL A 98 0.25 -16.11 3.99
C VAL A 98 -1.16 -15.67 4.40
N GLY A 99 -2.11 -15.78 3.46
CA GLY A 99 -3.53 -15.53 3.72
C GLY A 99 -4.04 -16.39 4.88
N GLY A 100 -4.91 -15.81 5.73
CA GLY A 100 -5.49 -16.49 6.90
C GLY A 100 -4.66 -16.43 8.20
N LYS A 101 -3.39 -16.02 8.15
CA LYS A 101 -2.56 -15.80 9.38
C LYS A 101 -2.49 -14.34 9.82
N ILE A 102 -3.29 -13.46 9.21
CA ILE A 102 -3.26 -12.01 9.48
C ILE A 102 -3.65 -11.72 10.93
N LEU A 103 -4.74 -12.32 11.41
CA LEU A 103 -5.20 -12.16 12.80
C LEU A 103 -4.14 -12.60 13.81
N SER A 104 -3.54 -13.78 13.61
CA SER A 104 -2.47 -14.27 14.51
C SER A 104 -1.23 -13.37 14.50
N ASN A 105 -0.85 -12.85 13.32
CA ASN A 105 0.29 -11.95 13.19
C ASN A 105 0.04 -10.59 13.86
N LEU A 106 -1.20 -10.09 13.81
CA LEU A 106 -1.58 -8.83 14.44
C LEU A 106 -1.65 -8.93 15.96
N LEU A 107 -2.14 -10.05 16.49
CA LEU A 107 -2.09 -10.32 17.92
C LEU A 107 -0.64 -10.37 18.43
N GLU A 108 0.28 -10.96 17.66
CA GLU A 108 1.72 -10.93 17.96
C GLU A 108 2.26 -9.49 17.93
N PHE A 109 1.88 -8.69 16.94
CA PHE A 109 2.29 -7.29 16.80
C PHE A 109 1.77 -6.39 17.94
N ASN A 110 0.52 -6.57 18.37
CA ASN A 110 -0.08 -5.82 19.50
C ASN A 110 0.68 -6.09 20.81
N LYS A 111 1.07 -7.35 21.07
CA LYS A 111 1.88 -7.71 22.24
C LYS A 111 3.22 -6.99 22.25
N LEU A 112 3.84 -6.83 21.08
CA LEU A 112 5.15 -6.18 20.94
C LEU A 112 5.08 -4.65 21.08
N THR A 113 4.00 -4.03 20.63
CA THR A 113 3.88 -2.56 20.55
C THR A 113 3.13 -1.93 21.72
N LYS A 114 2.52 -2.73 22.61
CA LYS A 114 1.60 -2.27 23.68
C LYS A 114 0.47 -1.37 23.15
N ARG A 115 0.10 -1.53 21.87
CA ARG A 115 -1.02 -0.81 21.24
C ARG A 115 -2.15 -1.77 20.95
N THR A 116 -3.37 -1.30 21.15
CA THR A 116 -4.58 -2.01 20.73
C THR A 116 -4.83 -1.70 19.26
N CYS A 117 -4.54 -2.65 18.37
CA CYS A 117 -5.09 -2.62 17.01
C CYS A 117 -6.36 -3.45 17.01
N GLU A 118 -7.49 -2.84 16.69
CA GLU A 118 -8.72 -3.56 16.38
C GLU A 118 -8.78 -3.88 14.89
N LEU A 119 -9.30 -5.07 14.60
CA LEU A 119 -9.64 -5.47 13.25
C LEU A 119 -11.04 -4.96 12.93
N VAL A 120 -11.14 -4.08 11.94
CA VAL A 120 -12.41 -3.93 11.23
C VAL A 120 -12.41 -5.04 10.17
N GLU A 121 -13.17 -6.11 10.43
CA GLU A 121 -13.46 -7.13 9.42
C GLU A 121 -14.25 -6.48 8.28
N CYS A 122 -13.56 -6.16 7.19
CA CYS A 122 -14.18 -5.85 5.91
C CYS A 122 -14.13 -7.14 5.10
N SER A 123 -15.19 -7.95 5.27
CA SER A 123 -15.50 -9.21 4.57
C SER A 123 -14.31 -10.06 4.10
N SER A 124 -14.10 -11.13 4.86
CA SER A 124 -13.37 -12.39 4.58
C SER A 124 -11.91 -12.36 4.06
N GLN A 125 -11.41 -11.27 3.46
CA GLN A 125 -10.05 -11.23 2.89
C GLN A 125 -9.31 -9.90 3.03
N ASN A 126 -9.96 -8.83 3.50
CA ASN A 126 -9.31 -7.54 3.70
C ASN A 126 -9.27 -7.14 5.18
N VAL A 127 -8.08 -6.80 5.64
CA VAL A 127 -7.83 -6.29 6.98
C VAL A 127 -7.27 -4.88 6.85
N ALA A 128 -8.05 -3.88 7.25
CA ALA A 128 -7.55 -2.54 7.47
C ALA A 128 -7.00 -2.46 8.91
N LEU A 129 -5.75 -2.04 9.05
CA LEU A 129 -5.14 -1.80 10.36
C LEU A 129 -5.41 -0.35 10.78
N ILE A 130 -6.37 -0.12 11.67
CA ILE A 130 -6.58 1.20 12.28
C ILE A 130 -5.76 1.24 13.57
N LEU A 131 -4.74 2.11 13.59
CA LEU A 131 -3.93 2.37 14.77
C LEU A 131 -4.58 3.49 15.57
N HIS A 132 -5.21 3.16 16.70
CA HIS A 132 -5.60 4.18 17.68
C HIS A 132 -4.38 4.59 18.51
N ARG A 133 -4.17 5.90 18.68
CA ARG A 133 -3.35 6.42 19.77
C ARG A 133 -4.19 6.33 21.05
N THR A 134 -3.63 5.72 22.09
CA THR A 134 -4.06 5.94 23.47
C THR A 134 -3.81 7.39 23.86
#